data_AF-A0A2V3HM82-F1
#
_entry.id   AF-A0A2V3HM82-F1
#
_cell.length_a   1.000
_cell.length_b   1.000
_cell.length_c   1.000
_cell.angle_alpha   90.00
_cell.angle_beta   90.00
_cell.angle_gamma   90.00
#
_symmetry.space_group_name_H-M   'P 1'
#
loop_
_entity.id
_entity.type
_entity.pdbx_description
1 polymer ?
#
loop_
_entity_poly.entity_id
_entity_poly.type
_entity_poly.pdbx_seq_one_letter_code
_entity_poly.pdbx_strand_id
1 'polypeptide(L)'
;MLETCFLQFWEIEIHSSMINLDPNWKKEKLLEKLDNLEEKIQTAALDHRAERKMLDIRKKLIEENESWLKNRRDSNPEMAEYIDSRRQMSTLFRSADKSHRNMLKAVEKAQPLHEKKVTLQSELREVRRQLDRAKELLAQSDKSIAHWRRRLADGYGELDRGFPDLMQAKDKVAAGGDSSFARKSVTKKTAPIRAKRKQSGTSTKAKLTTDTKSKQSRGEKE
;
A
#
# COMPACT_ATOMS: atom_id res chain seq x y z
N MET A 1 -35.65 -34.49 47.61
CA MET A 1 -35.63 -33.36 46.65
C MET A 1 -34.24 -32.72 46.50
N LEU A 2 -33.39 -32.69 47.53
CA LEU A 2 -32.04 -32.13 47.39
C LEU A 2 -31.04 -33.10 46.71
N GLU A 3 -31.20 -34.41 46.89
CA GLU A 3 -30.32 -35.41 46.24
C GLU A 3 -30.54 -35.51 44.71
N THR A 4 -31.78 -35.29 44.25
CA THR A 4 -32.11 -35.31 42.82
C THR A 4 -31.60 -34.06 42.10
N CYS A 5 -31.60 -32.89 42.76
CA CYS A 5 -30.99 -31.68 42.22
C CYS A 5 -29.46 -31.78 42.13
N PHE A 6 -28.80 -32.45 43.09
CA PHE A 6 -27.35 -32.58 43.10
C PHE A 6 -26.84 -33.52 41.99
N LEU A 7 -27.57 -34.61 41.71
CA LEU A 7 -27.27 -35.49 40.58
C LEU A 7 -27.50 -34.79 39.23
N GLN A 8 -28.58 -34.02 39.07
CA GLN A 8 -28.80 -33.21 37.87
C GLN A 8 -27.73 -32.13 37.66
N PHE A 9 -27.22 -31.52 38.73
CA PHE A 9 -26.17 -30.50 38.64
C PHE A 9 -24.84 -31.09 38.17
N TRP A 10 -24.46 -32.27 38.68
CA TRP A 10 -23.23 -32.96 38.29
C TRP A 10 -23.30 -33.49 36.85
N GLU A 11 -24.48 -33.90 36.41
CA GLU A 11 -24.71 -34.36 35.03
C GLU A 11 -24.60 -33.20 34.02
N ILE A 12 -25.04 -31.99 34.37
CA ILE A 12 -24.95 -30.81 33.49
C ILE A 12 -23.48 -30.35 33.30
N GLU A 13 -22.64 -30.48 34.32
CA GLU A 13 -21.25 -30.00 34.27
C GLU A 13 -20.36 -30.84 33.31
N ILE A 14 -20.71 -32.11 33.09
CA ILE A 14 -20.00 -33.01 32.16
C ILE A 14 -20.34 -32.69 30.69
N HIS A 15 -21.54 -32.22 30.40
CA HIS A 15 -21.99 -31.94 29.03
C HIS A 15 -21.54 -30.57 28.49
N SER A 16 -21.12 -29.64 29.34
CA SER A 16 -20.73 -28.28 28.94
C SER A 16 -19.26 -28.14 28.50
N SER A 17 -18.44 -29.18 28.67
CA SER A 17 -17.02 -29.15 28.33
C SER A 17 -16.79 -29.88 27.02
N MET A 18 -16.48 -29.11 25.97
CA MET A 18 -16.21 -29.62 24.64
C MET A 18 -15.12 -30.71 24.66
N ILE A 19 -15.52 -31.95 24.37
CA ILE A 19 -14.68 -33.14 24.54
C ILE A 19 -13.52 -33.10 23.54
N ASN A 20 -12.29 -33.18 24.03
CA ASN A 20 -11.13 -33.32 23.15
C ASN A 20 -11.22 -34.66 22.39
N LEU A 21 -11.20 -34.66 21.05
CA LEU A 21 -11.28 -35.89 20.23
C LEU A 21 -10.07 -36.80 20.44
N ASP A 22 -8.89 -36.23 20.68
CA ASP A 22 -7.61 -36.95 20.72
C ASP A 22 -6.88 -36.68 22.06
N PRO A 23 -7.27 -37.33 23.16
CA PRO A 23 -6.62 -37.11 24.45
C PRO A 23 -5.20 -37.71 24.50
N ASN A 24 -4.25 -36.94 25.03
CA ASN A 24 -2.83 -37.33 25.09
C ASN A 24 -2.59 -38.67 25.81
N TRP A 25 -3.32 -38.96 26.91
CA TRP A 25 -3.15 -40.22 27.66
C TRP A 25 -3.42 -41.48 26.82
N LYS A 26 -4.36 -41.41 25.86
CA LYS A 26 -4.68 -42.56 24.99
C LYS A 26 -3.58 -42.77 23.96
N LYS A 27 -3.01 -41.67 23.45
CA LYS A 27 -1.86 -41.70 22.54
C LYS A 27 -0.64 -42.29 23.24
N GLU A 28 -0.33 -41.81 24.44
CA GLU A 28 0.79 -42.31 25.25
C GLU A 28 0.62 -43.80 25.59
N LYS A 29 -0.58 -44.23 25.99
CA LYS A 29 -0.89 -45.65 26.28
C LYS A 29 -0.81 -46.55 25.05
N LEU A 30 -1.09 -46.03 23.85
CA LEU A 30 -0.87 -46.79 22.61
C LEU A 30 0.63 -46.92 22.33
N LEU A 31 1.38 -45.82 22.42
CA LEU A 31 2.82 -45.82 22.19
C LEU A 31 3.51 -46.79 23.13
N GLU A 32 3.18 -46.75 24.43
CA GLU A 32 3.69 -47.70 25.42
C GLU A 32 3.41 -49.17 25.03
N LYS A 33 2.20 -49.50 24.55
CA LYS A 33 1.88 -50.86 24.11
C LYS A 33 2.63 -51.28 22.85
N LEU A 34 2.85 -50.34 21.93
CA LEU A 34 3.61 -50.57 20.70
C LEU A 34 5.10 -50.75 21.02
N ASP A 35 5.65 -49.93 21.90
CA ASP A 35 7.04 -50.01 22.35
C ASP A 35 7.28 -51.34 23.09
N ASN A 36 6.38 -51.73 23.98
CA ASN A 36 6.42 -53.05 24.63
C ASN A 36 6.35 -54.23 23.63
N LEU A 37 5.66 -54.08 22.50
CA LEU A 37 5.64 -55.09 21.44
C LEU A 37 6.92 -55.09 20.62
N GLU A 38 7.48 -53.91 20.35
CA GLU A 38 8.73 -53.72 19.63
C GLU A 38 9.90 -54.32 20.44
N GLU A 39 9.97 -54.06 21.75
CA GLU A 39 10.95 -54.68 22.66
C GLU A 39 10.84 -56.22 22.66
N LYS A 40 9.61 -56.75 22.63
CA LYS A 40 9.38 -58.21 22.54
C LYS A 40 9.73 -58.77 21.17
N ILE A 41 9.53 -58.02 20.09
CA ILE A 41 10.00 -58.42 18.76
C ILE A 41 11.54 -58.47 18.77
N GLN A 42 12.19 -57.46 19.32
CA GLN A 42 13.65 -57.39 19.40
C GLN A 42 14.27 -58.49 20.28
N THR A 43 13.61 -58.88 21.38
CA THR A 43 14.14 -59.86 22.35
C THR A 43 13.69 -61.30 22.12
N ALA A 44 12.49 -61.52 21.55
CA ALA A 44 11.89 -62.85 21.42
C ALA A 44 11.78 -63.38 19.97
N ALA A 45 12.06 -62.56 18.95
CA ALA A 45 11.99 -62.99 17.54
C ALA A 45 13.21 -63.82 17.12
N LEU A 46 13.44 -64.95 17.77
CA LEU A 46 14.31 -66.00 17.22
C LEU A 46 13.57 -66.88 16.20
N ASP A 47 12.22 -66.93 16.26
CA ASP A 47 11.37 -67.72 15.36
C ASP A 47 10.37 -66.83 14.57
N HIS A 48 10.48 -66.85 13.25
CA HIS A 48 9.63 -66.13 12.28
C HIS A 48 8.11 -66.32 12.49
N ARG A 49 7.69 -67.46 13.08
CA ARG A 49 6.28 -67.73 13.37
C ARG A 49 5.77 -66.96 14.60
N ALA A 50 6.62 -66.73 15.59
CA ALA A 50 6.31 -65.91 16.75
C ALA A 50 6.32 -64.41 16.38
N GLU A 51 7.28 -63.99 15.56
CA GLU A 51 7.35 -62.63 15.02
C GLU A 51 6.08 -62.24 14.25
N ARG A 52 5.60 -63.13 13.35
CA ARG A 52 4.36 -62.89 12.61
C ARG A 52 3.15 -62.64 13.52
N LYS A 53 3.03 -63.39 14.62
CA LYS A 53 1.96 -63.19 15.61
C LYS A 53 2.08 -61.83 16.30
N MET A 54 3.30 -61.38 16.61
CA MET A 54 3.54 -60.08 17.24
C MET A 54 3.22 -58.93 16.28
N LEU A 55 3.53 -59.08 14.99
CA LEU A 55 3.11 -58.14 13.95
C LEU A 55 1.59 -58.10 13.78
N ASP A 56 0.90 -59.25 13.86
CA ASP A 56 -0.57 -59.30 13.83
C ASP A 56 -1.19 -58.60 15.05
N ILE A 57 -0.59 -58.74 16.24
CA ILE A 57 -1.03 -58.04 17.45
C ILE A 57 -0.79 -56.53 17.30
N ARG A 58 0.38 -56.12 16.78
CA ARG A 58 0.67 -54.71 16.48
C ARG A 58 -0.36 -54.12 15.52
N LYS A 59 -0.68 -54.84 14.45
CA LYS A 59 -1.70 -54.44 13.47
C LYS A 59 -3.07 -54.29 14.12
N LYS A 60 -3.49 -55.26 14.95
CA LYS A 60 -4.75 -55.21 15.70
C LYS A 60 -4.82 -54.02 16.66
N LEU A 61 -3.74 -53.70 17.36
CA LEU A 61 -3.70 -52.53 18.25
C LEU A 61 -3.88 -51.20 17.51
N ILE A 62 -3.33 -51.10 16.30
CA ILE A 62 -3.52 -49.94 15.44
C ILE A 62 -4.99 -49.87 14.97
N GLU A 63 -5.55 -50.99 14.52
CA GLU A 63 -6.95 -51.09 14.08
C GLU A 63 -7.96 -50.80 15.19
N GLU A 64 -7.72 -51.30 16.41
CA GLU A 64 -8.49 -50.98 17.61
C GLU A 64 -8.43 -49.48 17.95
N ASN A 65 -7.29 -48.83 17.72
CA ASN A 65 -7.18 -47.39 17.95
C ASN A 65 -7.92 -46.59 16.86
N GLU A 66 -7.75 -46.96 15.60
CA GLU A 66 -8.45 -46.31 14.48
C GLU A 66 -9.97 -46.42 14.62
N SER A 67 -10.47 -47.60 14.98
CA SER A 67 -11.90 -47.80 15.25
C SER A 67 -12.39 -47.00 16.46
N TRP A 68 -11.58 -46.91 17.53
CA TRP A 68 -11.90 -46.07 18.69
C TRP A 68 -11.95 -44.57 18.35
N LEU A 69 -10.99 -44.07 17.56
CA LEU A 69 -10.98 -42.69 17.08
C LEU A 69 -12.16 -42.39 16.17
N LYS A 70 -12.49 -43.32 15.26
CA LYS A 70 -13.64 -43.20 14.37
C LYS A 70 -14.95 -43.13 15.15
N ASN A 71 -15.18 -44.07 16.06
CA ASN A 71 -16.36 -44.08 16.93
C ASN A 71 -16.47 -42.80 17.76
N ARG A 72 -15.35 -42.26 18.24
CA ARG A 72 -15.33 -41.01 19.02
C ARG A 72 -15.64 -39.78 18.17
N ARG A 73 -15.16 -39.74 16.93
CA ARG A 73 -15.52 -38.70 15.96
C ARG A 73 -17.00 -38.77 15.58
N ASP A 74 -17.51 -39.98 15.33
CA ASP A 74 -18.91 -40.22 14.96
C ASP A 74 -19.87 -39.94 16.13
N SER A 75 -19.42 -40.18 17.37
CA SER A 75 -20.19 -39.87 18.60
C SER A 75 -20.13 -38.39 18.98
N ASN A 76 -19.19 -37.62 18.44
CA ASN A 76 -19.01 -36.18 18.73
C ASN A 76 -18.91 -35.36 17.43
N PRO A 77 -19.98 -35.31 16.62
CA PRO A 77 -19.95 -34.65 15.31
C PRO A 77 -19.68 -33.15 15.42
N GLU A 78 -20.27 -32.46 16.41
CA GLU A 78 -20.10 -31.01 16.61
C GLU A 78 -18.65 -30.60 16.81
N MET A 79 -17.89 -31.38 17.60
CA MET A 79 -16.49 -31.08 17.84
C MET A 79 -15.59 -31.42 16.64
N ALA A 80 -15.96 -32.44 15.86
CA ALA A 80 -15.28 -32.73 14.59
C ALA A 80 -15.43 -31.55 13.62
N GLU A 81 -16.65 -31.03 13.47
CA GLU A 81 -16.94 -29.85 12.65
C GLU A 81 -16.24 -28.59 13.16
N TYR A 82 -16.16 -28.39 14.49
CA TYR A 82 -15.41 -27.29 15.08
C TYR A 82 -13.90 -27.38 14.78
N ILE A 83 -13.30 -28.57 14.90
CA ILE A 83 -11.87 -28.75 14.59
C ILE A 83 -11.61 -28.50 13.10
N ASP A 84 -12.47 -29.01 12.22
CA ASP A 84 -12.33 -28.88 10.78
C ASP A 84 -12.53 -27.42 10.33
N SER A 85 -13.56 -26.72 10.83
CA SER A 85 -13.77 -25.29 10.59
C SER A 85 -12.63 -24.43 11.14
N ARG A 86 -12.10 -24.73 12.33
CA ARG A 86 -10.93 -24.04 12.90
C ARG A 86 -9.67 -24.26 12.06
N ARG A 87 -9.46 -25.47 11.54
CA ARG A 87 -8.35 -25.78 10.63
C ARG A 87 -8.48 -24.98 9.34
N GLN A 88 -9.66 -24.97 8.73
CA GLN A 88 -9.95 -24.17 7.52
C GLN A 88 -9.74 -22.68 7.79
N MET A 89 -10.21 -22.16 8.92
CA MET A 89 -9.99 -20.76 9.30
C MET A 89 -8.49 -20.46 9.44
N SER A 90 -7.72 -21.33 10.10
CA SER A 90 -6.27 -21.15 10.25
C SER A 90 -5.53 -21.17 8.92
N THR A 91 -5.91 -22.06 7.98
CA THR A 91 -5.28 -22.12 6.66
C THR A 91 -5.60 -20.88 5.83
N LEU A 92 -6.85 -20.39 5.88
CA LEU A 92 -7.26 -19.14 5.24
C LEU A 92 -6.46 -17.95 5.77
N PHE A 93 -6.32 -17.81 7.10
CA PHE A 93 -5.51 -16.74 7.69
C PHE A 93 -4.05 -16.82 7.26
N ARG A 94 -3.44 -18.01 7.27
CA ARG A 94 -2.06 -18.18 6.79
C ARG A 94 -1.90 -17.82 5.32
N SER A 95 -2.89 -18.13 4.49
CA SER A 95 -2.90 -17.76 3.07
C SER A 95 -3.02 -16.25 2.88
N ALA A 96 -3.95 -15.62 3.60
CA ALA A 96 -4.12 -14.17 3.60
C ALA A 96 -2.85 -13.45 4.06
N ASP A 97 -2.25 -13.87 5.18
CA ASP A 97 -0.99 -13.32 5.69
C ASP A 97 0.15 -13.47 4.68
N LYS A 98 0.23 -14.60 3.98
CA LYS A 98 1.22 -14.81 2.93
C LYS A 98 1.03 -13.83 1.77
N SER A 99 -0.22 -13.64 1.31
CA SER A 99 -0.53 -12.66 0.25
C SER A 99 -0.22 -11.22 0.70
N HIS A 100 -0.57 -10.87 1.94
CA HIS A 100 -0.30 -9.55 2.51
C HIS A 100 1.20 -9.27 2.61
N ARG A 101 2.00 -10.25 3.07
CA ARG A 101 3.47 -10.14 3.10
C ARG A 101 4.06 -9.98 1.70
N ASN A 102 3.53 -10.69 0.70
CA ASN A 102 3.97 -10.55 -0.68
C ASN A 102 3.65 -9.17 -1.25
N MET A 103 2.46 -8.65 -0.96
CA MET A 103 2.06 -7.29 -1.32
C MET A 103 3.00 -6.25 -0.69
N LEU A 104 3.32 -6.36 0.61
CA LEU A 104 4.25 -5.45 1.28
C LEU A 104 5.63 -5.45 0.61
N LYS A 105 6.19 -6.63 0.30
CA LYS A 105 7.47 -6.76 -0.41
C LYS A 105 7.41 -6.13 -1.81
N ALA A 106 6.28 -6.22 -2.50
CA ALA A 106 6.11 -5.59 -3.81
C ALA A 106 6.05 -4.06 -3.68
N VAL A 107 5.34 -3.54 -2.68
CA VAL A 107 5.26 -2.10 -2.38
C VAL A 107 6.63 -1.54 -2.00
N GLU A 108 7.36 -2.22 -1.13
CA GLU A 108 8.72 -1.85 -0.71
C GLU A 108 9.68 -1.73 -1.90
N LYS A 109 9.59 -2.64 -2.87
CA LYS A 109 10.38 -2.57 -4.11
C LYS A 109 9.88 -1.48 -5.06
N ALA A 110 8.58 -1.24 -5.11
CA ALA A 110 7.97 -0.30 -6.05
C ALA A 110 8.14 1.18 -5.64
N GLN A 111 8.14 1.49 -4.33
CA GLN A 111 8.29 2.85 -3.83
C GLN A 111 9.54 3.58 -4.38
N PRO A 112 10.77 3.06 -4.23
CA PRO A 112 11.96 3.75 -4.74
C PRO A 112 11.97 3.87 -6.27
N LEU A 113 11.34 2.92 -6.99
CA LEU A 113 11.20 3.01 -8.44
C LEU A 113 10.21 4.10 -8.85
N HIS A 114 9.10 4.25 -8.11
CA HIS A 114 8.11 5.29 -8.34
C HIS A 114 8.69 6.68 -8.07
N GLU A 115 9.43 6.85 -6.98
CA GLU A 115 10.12 8.10 -6.66
C GLU A 115 11.08 8.50 -7.79
N LYS A 116 11.94 7.58 -8.24
CA LYS A 116 12.82 7.79 -9.39
C LYS A 116 12.06 8.13 -10.67
N LYS A 117 10.93 7.49 -10.92
CA LYS A 117 10.09 7.80 -12.09
C LYS A 117 9.55 9.23 -12.00
N VAL A 118 9.08 9.66 -10.83
CA VAL A 118 8.55 11.02 -10.62
C VAL A 118 9.64 12.07 -10.82
N THR A 119 10.84 11.85 -10.29
CA THR A 119 11.98 12.76 -10.49
C THR A 119 12.34 12.86 -11.96
N LEU A 120 12.54 11.74 -12.66
CA LEU A 120 12.85 11.71 -14.09
C LEU A 120 11.76 12.37 -14.95
N GLN A 121 10.48 12.17 -14.62
CA GLN A 121 9.38 12.85 -15.31
C GLN A 121 9.35 14.36 -15.06
N SER A 122 9.81 14.81 -13.89
CA SER A 122 9.94 16.24 -13.59
C SER A 122 11.09 16.87 -14.40
N GLU A 123 12.22 16.17 -14.49
CA GLU A 123 13.38 16.57 -15.28
C GLU A 123 13.05 16.60 -16.77
N LEU A 124 12.38 15.58 -17.30
CA LEU A 124 11.94 15.54 -18.70
C LEU A 124 11.03 16.73 -19.05
N ARG A 125 10.11 17.10 -18.15
CA ARG A 125 9.25 18.26 -18.34
C ARG A 125 10.07 19.54 -18.38
N GLU A 126 11.09 19.66 -17.54
CA GLU A 126 11.96 20.83 -17.52
C GLU A 126 12.82 20.95 -18.77
N VAL A 127 13.46 19.86 -19.20
CA VAL A 127 14.23 19.81 -20.45
C VAL A 127 13.34 20.18 -21.65
N ARG A 128 12.10 19.71 -21.69
CA ARG A 128 11.16 20.08 -22.75
C ARG A 128 10.81 21.57 -22.74
N ARG A 129 10.60 22.17 -21.58
CA ARG A 129 10.38 23.63 -21.47
C ARG A 129 11.60 24.42 -21.92
N GLN A 130 12.81 23.98 -21.55
CA GLN A 130 14.05 24.60 -21.99
C GLN A 130 14.20 24.53 -23.51
N LEU A 131 13.89 23.38 -24.10
CA LEU A 131 13.87 23.20 -25.55
C LEU A 131 12.86 24.14 -26.22
N ASP A 132 11.62 24.21 -25.72
CA ASP A 132 10.60 25.08 -26.31
C ASP A 132 11.00 26.56 -26.22
N ARG A 133 11.61 26.97 -25.10
CA ARG A 133 12.20 28.31 -24.94
C ARG A 133 13.36 28.56 -25.89
N ALA A 134 14.24 27.58 -26.11
CA ALA A 134 15.34 27.71 -27.05
C ALA A 134 14.84 27.84 -28.49
N LYS A 135 13.80 27.09 -28.87
CA LYS A 135 13.12 27.24 -30.17
C LYS A 135 12.51 28.63 -30.33
N GLU A 136 11.87 29.14 -29.28
CA GLU A 136 11.30 30.49 -29.31
C GLU A 136 12.39 31.56 -29.46
N LEU A 137 13.49 31.45 -28.71
CA LEU A 137 14.63 32.36 -28.81
C LEU A 137 15.25 32.33 -30.22
N LEU A 138 15.37 31.15 -30.83
CA LEU A 138 15.85 31.01 -32.20
C LEU A 138 14.88 31.66 -33.21
N ALA A 139 13.57 31.45 -33.04
CA ALA A 139 12.58 32.13 -33.88
C ALA A 139 12.61 33.66 -33.68
N GLN A 140 12.87 34.15 -32.46
CA GLN A 140 13.05 35.57 -32.18
C GLN A 140 14.34 36.11 -32.83
N SER A 141 15.45 35.36 -32.79
CA SER A 141 16.68 35.77 -33.47
C SER A 141 16.48 35.83 -34.98
N ASP A 142 15.84 34.85 -35.58
CA ASP A 142 15.57 34.82 -37.02
C ASP A 142 14.68 35.98 -37.47
N LYS A 143 13.61 36.27 -36.70
CA LYS A 143 12.76 37.45 -36.93
C LYS A 143 13.55 38.76 -36.83
N SER A 144 14.45 38.87 -35.84
CA SER A 144 15.28 40.05 -35.65
C SER A 144 16.28 40.22 -36.80
N ILE A 145 16.93 39.13 -37.23
CA ILE A 145 17.84 39.13 -38.38
C ILE A 145 17.07 39.50 -39.65
N ALA A 146 15.89 38.93 -39.87
CA ALA A 146 15.05 39.25 -41.02
C ALA A 146 14.63 40.73 -41.02
N HIS A 147 14.25 41.27 -39.86
CA HIS A 147 13.95 42.70 -39.69
C HIS A 147 15.13 43.57 -40.14
N TRP A 148 16.34 43.31 -39.64
CA TRP A 148 17.52 44.09 -39.99
C TRP A 148 17.98 43.89 -41.44
N ARG A 149 17.89 42.66 -41.96
CA ARG A 149 18.17 42.39 -43.39
C ARG A 149 17.24 43.18 -44.29
N ARG A 150 15.95 43.22 -43.96
CA ARG A 150 14.96 44.01 -44.71
C ARG A 150 15.29 45.50 -44.66
N ARG A 151 15.65 46.03 -43.49
CA ARG A 151 16.07 47.43 -43.34
C ARG A 151 17.32 47.79 -44.15
N LEU A 152 18.28 46.87 -44.25
CA LEU A 152 19.47 47.08 -45.08
C LEU A 152 19.13 47.12 -46.58
N ALA A 153 18.11 46.36 -47.03
CA ALA A 153 17.69 46.32 -48.42
C ALA A 153 16.75 47.48 -48.80
N ASP A 154 15.70 47.69 -48.00
CA ASP A 154 14.59 48.61 -48.31
C ASP A 154 14.81 50.03 -47.74
N GLY A 155 15.80 50.20 -46.86
CA GLY A 155 16.15 51.47 -46.22
C GLY A 155 15.57 51.68 -44.81
N TYR A 156 15.90 52.84 -44.23
CA TYR A 156 15.64 53.16 -42.81
C TYR A 156 14.35 53.94 -42.55
N GLY A 157 13.66 54.38 -43.61
CA GLY A 157 12.43 55.20 -43.55
C GLY A 157 11.17 54.45 -43.07
N GLU A 158 10.00 55.06 -43.20
CA GLU A 158 8.72 54.39 -42.92
C GLU A 158 8.42 53.36 -44.00
N LEU A 159 8.22 52.10 -43.59
CA LEU A 159 8.09 50.99 -44.53
C LEU A 159 6.66 50.44 -44.59
N ASP A 160 6.19 49.76 -43.53
CA ASP A 160 4.89 49.07 -43.48
C ASP A 160 4.31 49.10 -42.05
N ARG A 161 3.04 48.69 -41.88
CA ARG A 161 2.40 48.57 -40.55
C ARG A 161 3.23 47.66 -39.63
N GLY A 162 3.75 48.24 -38.56
CA GLY A 162 4.62 47.54 -37.59
C GLY A 162 6.12 47.78 -37.77
N PHE A 163 6.54 48.55 -38.78
CA PHE A 163 7.92 48.97 -39.02
C PHE A 163 8.02 50.50 -38.97
N PRO A 164 8.06 51.11 -37.77
CA PRO A 164 8.14 52.56 -37.61
C PRO A 164 9.45 53.11 -38.18
N ASP A 165 9.44 54.33 -38.70
CA ASP A 165 10.65 54.98 -39.21
C ASP A 165 11.72 55.14 -38.12
N LEU A 166 12.93 54.63 -38.39
CA LEU A 166 14.07 54.69 -37.47
C LEU A 166 14.72 56.08 -37.46
N MET A 167 14.57 56.85 -38.53
CA MET A 167 15.15 58.19 -38.68
C MET A 167 14.26 59.28 -38.08
N GLN A 168 12.99 58.99 -37.85
CA GLN A 168 12.01 59.92 -37.29
C GLN A 168 12.50 60.66 -36.03
N ALA A 169 13.17 59.96 -35.11
CA ALA A 169 13.70 60.59 -33.89
C ALA A 169 14.87 61.54 -34.18
N LYS A 170 15.75 61.19 -35.11
CA LYS A 170 16.86 62.04 -35.56
C LYS A 170 16.31 63.28 -36.27
N ASP A 171 15.37 63.10 -37.18
CA ASP A 171 14.79 64.19 -37.97
C ASP A 171 14.00 65.15 -37.08
N LYS A 172 13.29 64.62 -36.07
CA LYS A 172 12.63 65.44 -35.04
C LYS A 172 13.60 66.32 -34.26
N VAL A 173 14.77 65.81 -33.89
CA VAL A 173 15.80 66.59 -33.19
C VAL A 173 16.45 67.61 -34.12
N ALA A 174 16.71 67.23 -35.38
CA ALA A 174 17.24 68.14 -36.40
C ALA A 174 16.27 69.32 -36.67
N ALA A 175 14.96 69.08 -36.59
CA ALA A 175 13.93 70.11 -36.65
C ALA A 175 13.81 70.97 -35.36
N GLY A 176 14.70 70.76 -34.38
CA GLY A 176 14.73 71.52 -33.11
C GLY A 176 13.86 70.95 -31.99
N GLY A 177 13.31 69.74 -32.15
CA GLY A 177 12.49 69.08 -31.13
C GLY A 177 13.28 68.33 -30.06
N ASP A 178 12.61 68.01 -28.94
CA ASP A 178 13.22 67.26 -27.83
C ASP A 178 13.66 65.85 -28.24
N SER A 179 14.84 65.42 -27.79
CA SER A 179 15.32 64.05 -27.98
C SER A 179 14.53 63.04 -27.13
N SER A 180 14.46 61.79 -27.59
CA SER A 180 13.77 60.70 -26.86
C SER A 180 14.39 60.38 -25.49
N PHE A 181 15.66 60.74 -25.29
CA PHE A 181 16.37 60.61 -24.02
C PHE A 181 16.21 61.83 -23.10
N ALA A 182 15.69 62.96 -23.60
CA ALA A 182 15.46 64.14 -22.78
C ALA A 182 14.35 63.85 -21.76
N ARG A 183 14.74 63.63 -20.50
CA ARG A 183 13.79 63.47 -19.40
C ARG A 183 13.06 64.80 -19.22
N LYS A 184 11.79 64.86 -19.59
CA LYS A 184 10.91 65.97 -19.22
C LYS A 184 10.94 66.10 -17.69
N SER A 185 11.35 67.25 -17.16
CA SER A 185 11.32 67.53 -15.73
C SER A 185 9.87 67.66 -15.27
N VAL A 186 9.25 66.52 -14.95
CA VAL A 186 7.90 66.52 -14.39
C VAL A 186 8.00 67.07 -12.96
N THR A 187 7.54 68.31 -12.75
CA THR A 187 7.28 68.84 -11.41
C THR A 187 6.19 67.98 -10.76
N LYS A 188 6.58 67.15 -9.78
CA LYS A 188 5.67 66.27 -9.05
C LYS A 188 4.63 67.11 -8.29
N LYS A 189 3.40 67.18 -8.79
CA LYS A 189 2.24 67.50 -7.96
C LYS A 189 1.85 66.24 -7.21
N THR A 190 1.96 66.28 -5.88
CA THR A 190 1.57 65.21 -4.96
C THR A 190 0.05 65.00 -5.02
N ALA A 191 -0.37 63.81 -5.44
CA ALA A 191 -1.76 63.35 -5.31
C ALA A 191 -1.81 62.20 -4.27
N PRO A 192 -2.89 62.12 -3.45
CA PRO A 192 -2.93 61.22 -2.31
C PRO A 192 -3.18 59.76 -2.73
N ILE A 193 -2.57 58.85 -1.98
CA ILE A 193 -2.61 57.40 -2.15
C ILE A 193 -4.05 56.90 -1.96
N ARG A 194 -4.69 56.43 -3.04
CA ARG A 194 -5.99 55.75 -3.00
C ARG A 194 -5.79 54.24 -2.81
N ALA A 195 -6.40 53.73 -1.74
CA ALA A 195 -6.36 52.34 -1.27
C ALA A 195 -6.63 51.28 -2.36
N LYS A 196 -5.82 50.22 -2.38
CA LYS A 196 -6.09 49.02 -3.18
C LYS A 196 -7.03 48.06 -2.46
N ARG A 197 -8.18 47.84 -3.11
CA ARG A 197 -9.20 46.81 -2.89
C ARG A 197 -8.62 45.40 -3.11
N LYS A 198 -9.05 44.46 -2.26
CA LYS A 198 -8.82 43.00 -2.37
C LYS A 198 -9.57 42.38 -3.56
N GLN A 199 -8.95 41.40 -4.23
CA GLN A 199 -9.56 40.33 -5.04
C GLN A 199 -8.69 39.06 -4.79
N SER A 200 -9.16 38.03 -4.07
CA SER A 200 -9.76 36.78 -4.58
C SER A 200 -8.95 36.15 -5.72
N GLY A 201 -8.44 34.91 -5.71
CA GLY A 201 -8.40 33.78 -4.80
C GLY A 201 -7.87 32.59 -5.62
N THR A 202 -7.06 31.71 -5.04
CA THR A 202 -6.87 30.33 -5.55
C THR A 202 -6.44 29.46 -4.37
N SER A 203 -7.27 28.47 -4.08
CA SER A 203 -7.14 27.51 -2.98
C SER A 203 -6.07 26.46 -3.28
N THR A 204 -5.01 26.41 -2.48
CA THR A 204 -4.17 25.22 -2.32
C THR A 204 -4.67 24.44 -1.09
N LYS A 205 -5.40 23.36 -1.33
CA LYS A 205 -5.84 22.42 -0.29
C LYS A 205 -4.67 21.50 0.06
N ALA A 206 -3.85 21.92 1.03
CA ALA A 206 -2.92 21.03 1.72
C ALA A 206 -3.71 20.28 2.82
N LYS A 207 -3.81 18.96 2.69
CA LYS A 207 -4.41 18.09 3.72
C LYS A 207 -3.29 17.66 4.66
N LEU A 208 -3.14 18.36 5.77
CA LEU A 208 -2.29 17.97 6.90
C LEU A 208 -3.17 17.15 7.86
N THR A 209 -2.78 15.92 8.13
CA THR A 209 -3.36 15.05 9.14
C THR A 209 -2.77 15.40 10.51
N THR A 210 -3.61 15.73 11.48
CA THR A 210 -3.24 15.72 12.90
C THR A 210 -4.26 14.90 13.67
N ASP A 211 -3.74 13.90 14.37
CA ASP A 211 -4.41 13.10 15.38
C ASP A 211 -5.17 13.95 16.40
N THR A 212 -6.33 13.47 16.82
CA THR A 212 -6.87 13.79 18.16
C THR A 212 -7.52 12.55 18.76
N LYS A 213 -7.01 12.23 19.94
CA LYS A 213 -7.42 11.17 20.87
C LYS A 213 -8.43 11.73 21.87
N SER A 214 -9.60 11.11 22.01
CA SER A 214 -10.39 11.01 23.25
C SER A 214 -11.48 9.94 23.06
N LYS A 215 -11.40 8.77 23.74
CA LYS A 215 -12.22 8.39 24.94
C LYS A 215 -13.70 8.81 24.78
N GLN A 216 -14.71 7.93 24.84
CA GLN A 216 -15.05 7.09 26.00
C GLN A 216 -16.19 6.08 25.69
N SER A 217 -16.08 4.86 26.25
CA SER A 217 -17.11 3.97 26.86
C SER A 217 -18.56 3.91 26.33
N ARG A 218 -18.99 2.70 25.92
CA ARG A 218 -20.21 1.92 26.31
C ARG A 218 -20.18 0.64 25.43
N GLY A 219 -20.22 -0.62 25.88
CA GLY A 219 -20.85 -1.24 27.03
C GLY A 219 -22.16 -1.89 26.56
N GLU A 220 -22.11 -3.15 26.09
CA GLU A 220 -23.21 -4.13 25.89
C GLU A 220 -22.55 -5.32 25.13
N LYS A 221 -22.19 -6.45 25.76
CA LYS A 221 -23.03 -7.59 26.16
C LYS A 221 -24.10 -7.94 25.13
N GLU A 222 -23.79 -8.93 24.30
CA GLU A 222 -24.56 -10.17 24.09
C GLU A 222 -23.64 -11.25 23.51
#